data_AF-A0A1I0EMZ8-F1
#
_entry.id   AF-A0A1I0EMZ8-F1
#
_cell.length_a   1.000
_cell.length_b   1.000
_cell.length_c   1.000
_cell.angle_alpha   90.00
_cell.angle_beta   90.00
_cell.angle_gamma   90.00
#
_symmetry.space_group_name_H-M   'P 1'
#
loop_
_entity.id
_entity.type
_entity.pdbx_description
1 polymer ?
#
loop_
_entity_poly.entity_id
_entity_poly.type
_entity_poly.pdbx_seq_one_letter_code
_entity_poly.pdbx_strand_id
1 'polypeptide(L)'
;MDADGDPGHSAWEVVPVFHPLRTAAAVLLLAGALVAPSSPAPAAAAAPAPVSGFVDGHSHLFSYEAFGGMLMCGKPFDPDGIARALADCPDHYPDGRLAWYENFTRTGSPTGTHVGVR
;
A
#
# COMPACT_ATOMS: atom_id res chain seq x y z
N MET A 1 -62.91 53.37 -12.25
CA MET A 1 -62.29 53.47 -10.91
C MET A 1 -63.04 52.45 -10.07
N ASP A 2 -62.44 51.38 -9.54
CA ASP A 2 -61.10 51.21 -8.93
C ASP A 2 -60.34 50.04 -9.61
N ALA A 3 -59.01 50.02 -9.82
CA ALA A 3 -57.82 50.35 -9.01
C ALA A 3 -57.26 49.18 -8.17
N ASP A 4 -57.08 47.99 -8.77
CA ASP A 4 -56.23 46.93 -8.22
C ASP A 4 -55.35 46.34 -9.33
N GLY A 5 -54.06 46.68 -9.29
CA GLY A 5 -53.03 46.11 -10.16
C GLY A 5 -52.61 44.72 -9.68
N ASP A 6 -52.69 43.74 -10.58
CA ASP A 6 -51.92 42.49 -10.50
C ASP A 6 -51.43 42.13 -11.92
N PRO A 7 -50.11 42.01 -12.16
CA PRO A 7 -49.56 41.76 -13.49
C PRO A 7 -49.15 40.29 -13.71
N GLY A 8 -49.60 39.72 -14.84
CA GLY A 8 -49.00 38.53 -15.46
C GLY A 8 -49.40 37.22 -14.76
N HIS A 9 -49.57 36.09 -15.44
CA HIS A 9 -48.64 35.53 -16.42
C HIS A 9 -49.41 34.83 -17.54
N SER A 10 -49.01 35.15 -18.76
CA SER A 10 -49.46 34.58 -20.02
C SER A 10 -48.98 33.14 -20.18
N ALA A 11 -49.87 32.32 -20.74
CA ALA A 11 -49.56 31.03 -21.31
C ALA A 11 -48.51 31.18 -22.42
N TRP A 12 -47.44 30.40 -22.36
CA TRP A 12 -46.51 30.22 -23.46
C TRP A 12 -46.27 28.74 -23.69
N GLU A 13 -46.56 28.32 -24.91
CA GLU A 13 -46.39 26.97 -25.45
C GLU A 13 -44.97 26.44 -25.26
N VAL A 14 -44.86 25.17 -24.88
CA VAL A 14 -43.60 24.41 -24.92
C VAL A 14 -43.28 24.07 -26.37
N VAL A 15 -42.39 24.83 -26.99
CA VAL A 15 -41.78 24.47 -28.28
C VAL A 15 -40.64 23.47 -28.02
N PRO A 16 -40.63 22.27 -28.63
CA PRO A 16 -39.54 21.33 -28.44
C PRO A 16 -38.28 21.80 -29.17
N VAL A 17 -37.26 22.20 -28.42
CA VAL A 17 -35.92 22.48 -28.94
C VAL A 17 -35.24 21.17 -29.33
N PHE A 18 -35.13 20.91 -30.63
CA PHE A 18 -34.27 19.87 -31.18
C PHE A 18 -32.82 20.11 -30.75
N HIS A 19 -32.24 19.19 -29.96
CA HIS A 19 -30.83 19.21 -29.52
C HIS A 19 -29.97 18.34 -30.46
N PRO A 20 -29.29 18.93 -31.48
CA PRO A 20 -28.44 18.17 -32.41
C PRO A 20 -27.19 17.57 -31.73
N LEU A 21 -26.92 17.91 -30.47
CA LEU A 21 -25.76 17.43 -29.72
C LEU A 21 -25.86 15.96 -29.28
N ARG A 22 -27.07 15.38 -29.25
CA ARG A 22 -27.28 13.98 -28.81
C ARG A 22 -26.93 12.93 -29.86
N THR A 23 -26.97 13.26 -31.15
CA THR A 23 -26.71 12.31 -32.24
C THR A 23 -25.23 12.15 -32.56
N ALA A 24 -24.41 13.20 -32.38
CA ALA A 24 -22.97 13.13 -32.64
C ALA A 24 -22.22 12.21 -31.65
N ALA A 25 -22.64 12.16 -30.38
CA ALA A 25 -22.02 11.31 -29.36
C ALA A 25 -22.21 9.80 -29.63
N ALA A 26 -23.35 9.41 -30.21
CA ALA A 26 -23.63 8.01 -30.52
C ALA A 26 -22.73 7.47 -31.66
N VAL A 27 -22.39 8.29 -32.65
CA VAL A 27 -21.56 7.87 -33.79
C VAL A 27 -20.08 7.69 -33.38
N LEU A 28 -19.56 8.51 -32.46
CA LEU A 28 -18.20 8.34 -31.93
C LEU A 28 -18.04 7.09 -31.05
N LEU A 29 -19.08 6.70 -30.30
CA LEU A 29 -19.04 5.50 -29.45
C LEU A 29 -19.05 4.19 -30.26
N LEU A 30 -19.70 4.14 -31.43
CA LEU A 30 -19.67 2.96 -32.29
C LEU A 30 -18.35 2.79 -33.06
N ALA A 31 -17.67 3.88 -33.43
CA ALA A 31 -16.40 3.80 -34.16
C ALA A 31 -15.21 3.35 -33.28
N GLY A 32 -15.22 3.67 -31.98
CA GLY A 32 -14.12 3.32 -31.06
C GLY A 32 -14.00 1.83 -30.71
N ALA A 33 -15.05 1.04 -30.91
CA ALA A 33 -15.06 -0.39 -30.57
C ALA A 33 -14.34 -1.28 -31.61
N LEU A 34 -14.11 -0.78 -32.83
CA LEU A 34 -13.54 -1.58 -33.93
C LEU A 34 -12.01 -1.54 -34.01
N VAL A 35 -11.33 -0.70 -33.22
CA VAL A 35 -9.86 -0.50 -33.26
C VAL A 35 -9.20 -0.72 -31.88
N ALA A 36 -9.83 -1.49 -30.98
CA ALA A 36 -9.19 -1.88 -29.73
C ALA A 36 -8.10 -2.93 -30.01
N PRO A 37 -6.82 -2.71 -29.66
CA PRO A 37 -5.81 -3.75 -29.76
C PRO A 37 -6.18 -4.90 -28.83
N SER A 38 -6.13 -6.13 -29.35
CA SER A 38 -6.29 -7.33 -28.52
C SER A 38 -5.18 -7.36 -27.46
N SER A 39 -5.55 -7.34 -26.18
CA SER A 39 -4.59 -7.64 -25.11
C SER A 39 -3.96 -9.00 -25.36
N PRO A 40 -2.63 -9.17 -25.19
CA PRO A 40 -2.03 -10.48 -25.30
C PRO A 40 -2.70 -11.41 -24.28
N ALA A 41 -3.07 -12.60 -24.74
CA ALA A 41 -3.56 -13.62 -23.82
C ALA A 41 -2.51 -13.85 -22.72
N PRO A 42 -2.93 -14.05 -21.46
CA PRO A 42 -1.99 -14.42 -20.41
C PRO A 42 -1.20 -15.64 -20.89
N ALA A 43 0.13 -15.57 -20.78
CA ALA A 43 0.98 -16.71 -21.11
C ALA A 43 0.44 -17.93 -20.36
N ALA A 44 0.32 -19.06 -21.05
CA ALA A 44 -0.07 -20.31 -20.42
C ALA A 44 0.81 -20.52 -19.18
N ALA A 45 0.18 -20.72 -18.01
CA ALA A 45 0.90 -20.92 -16.78
C ALA A 45 1.89 -22.07 -16.98
N ALA A 46 3.17 -21.80 -16.78
CA ALA A 46 4.20 -22.83 -16.85
C ALA A 46 3.82 -23.95 -15.87
N ALA A 47 4.09 -25.21 -16.27
CA ALA A 47 3.93 -26.32 -15.35
C ALA A 47 4.76 -26.07 -14.08
N PRO A 48 4.21 -26.34 -12.88
CA PRO A 48 4.93 -26.10 -11.64
C PRO A 48 6.22 -26.91 -11.61
N ALA A 49 7.35 -26.23 -11.41
CA ALA A 49 8.63 -26.86 -11.22
C ALA A 49 8.72 -27.47 -9.80
N PRO A 50 9.53 -28.54 -9.60
CA PRO A 50 9.83 -29.02 -8.26
C PRO A 50 10.45 -27.92 -7.38
N VAL A 51 9.97 -27.76 -6.15
CA VAL A 51 10.52 -26.83 -5.15
C VAL A 51 11.59 -27.56 -4.33
N SER A 52 12.78 -26.98 -4.20
CA SER A 52 13.86 -27.50 -3.36
C SER A 52 14.46 -26.39 -2.49
N GLY A 53 14.92 -26.73 -1.28
CA GLY A 53 15.46 -25.78 -0.31
C GLY A 53 15.60 -26.38 1.08
N PHE A 54 15.92 -25.53 2.07
CA PHE A 54 15.94 -25.91 3.48
C PHE A 54 14.65 -25.49 4.17
N VAL A 55 14.26 -26.25 5.20
CA VAL A 55 13.16 -25.90 6.10
C VAL A 55 13.74 -25.68 7.48
N ASP A 56 13.50 -24.50 8.04
CA ASP A 56 13.61 -24.30 9.48
C ASP A 56 12.29 -24.76 10.12
N GLY A 57 12.34 -25.91 10.78
CA GLY A 57 11.18 -26.49 11.46
C GLY A 57 10.88 -25.85 12.81
N HIS A 58 11.77 -24.99 13.32
CA HIS A 58 11.61 -24.37 14.63
C HIS A 58 12.36 -23.04 14.73
N SER A 59 11.63 -21.93 14.51
CA SER A 59 12.15 -20.57 14.71
C SER A 59 11.30 -19.80 15.72
N HIS A 60 11.94 -18.91 16.48
CA HIS A 60 11.26 -17.97 17.36
C HIS A 60 11.12 -16.61 16.67
N LEU A 61 10.21 -16.49 15.72
CA LEU A 61 10.00 -15.24 14.96
C LEU A 61 9.66 -14.06 15.89
N PHE A 62 8.94 -14.30 16.98
CA PHE A 62 8.55 -13.27 17.97
C PHE A 62 9.50 -13.21 19.17
N SER A 63 10.78 -13.54 18.99
CA SER A 63 11.79 -13.49 20.07
C SER A 63 11.89 -12.11 20.71
N TYR A 64 11.64 -11.05 19.94
CA TYR A 64 11.61 -9.69 20.47
C TYR A 64 10.62 -9.56 21.63
N GLU A 65 9.46 -10.22 21.58
CA GLU A 65 8.48 -10.19 22.68
C GLU A 65 8.85 -11.17 23.79
N ALA A 66 9.24 -12.40 23.41
CA ALA A 66 9.54 -13.47 24.36
C ALA A 66 10.70 -13.13 25.31
N PHE A 67 11.66 -12.32 24.85
CA PHE A 67 12.75 -11.80 25.67
C PHE A 67 12.51 -10.37 26.18
N GLY A 68 11.24 -9.94 26.25
CA GLY A 68 10.84 -8.70 26.92
C GLY A 68 11.12 -7.42 26.15
N GLY A 69 11.38 -7.48 24.85
CA GLY A 69 11.54 -6.33 23.96
C GLY A 69 12.94 -5.71 23.94
N MET A 70 13.85 -6.20 24.78
CA MET A 70 15.13 -5.53 25.05
C MET A 70 16.36 -6.37 24.72
N LEU A 71 16.21 -7.69 24.54
CA LEU A 71 17.32 -8.57 24.16
C LEU A 71 17.48 -8.73 22.65
N MET A 72 16.38 -8.65 21.91
CA MET A 72 16.34 -8.74 20.45
C MET A 72 15.55 -7.54 19.93
N CYS A 73 16.20 -6.69 19.15
CA CYS A 73 15.62 -5.46 18.63
C CYS A 73 14.79 -5.70 17.36
N GLY A 74 13.87 -4.78 17.10
CA GLY A 74 12.96 -4.85 15.96
C GLY A 74 11.83 -5.88 16.12
N LYS A 75 10.97 -5.95 15.10
CA LYS A 75 9.77 -6.78 15.04
C LYS A 75 9.71 -7.45 13.67
N PRO A 76 9.14 -8.67 13.56
CA PRO A 76 8.88 -9.29 12.26
C PRO A 76 7.97 -8.46 11.35
N PHE A 77 7.09 -7.67 11.95
CA PHE A 77 6.14 -6.82 11.24
C PHE A 77 5.72 -5.63 12.11
N ASP A 78 5.49 -4.49 11.46
CA ASP A 78 4.87 -3.31 12.07
C ASP A 78 3.87 -2.70 11.06
N PRO A 79 2.64 -2.35 11.48
CA PRO A 79 1.64 -1.78 10.59
C PRO A 79 2.06 -0.44 9.98
N ASP A 80 2.99 0.27 10.63
CA ASP A 80 3.53 1.54 10.15
C ASP A 80 4.74 1.36 9.20
N GLY A 81 5.10 0.12 8.88
CA GLY A 81 6.09 -0.25 7.87
C GLY A 81 7.48 -0.59 8.40
N ILE A 82 8.39 -0.90 7.46
CA ILE A 82 9.70 -1.50 7.77
C ILE A 82 10.60 -0.63 8.65
N ALA A 83 10.53 0.70 8.52
CA ALA A 83 11.32 1.61 9.35
C ALA A 83 10.92 1.54 10.84
N ARG A 84 9.64 1.28 11.13
CA ARG A 84 9.17 1.04 12.50
C ARG A 84 9.45 -0.39 12.95
N ALA A 85 9.33 -1.35 12.05
CA ALA A 85 9.63 -2.75 12.33
C ALA A 85 11.12 -2.96 12.69
N LEU A 86 12.05 -2.29 12.01
CA LEU A 86 13.49 -2.47 12.21
C LEU A 86 14.13 -1.38 13.07
N ALA A 87 13.33 -0.67 13.88
CA ALA A 87 13.85 0.36 14.78
C ALA A 87 14.83 -0.24 15.81
N ASP A 88 15.96 0.43 15.98
CA ASP A 88 17.06 -0.04 16.82
C ASP A 88 16.81 0.19 18.33
N CYS A 89 17.48 -0.58 19.19
CA CYS A 89 17.39 -0.43 20.65
C CYS A 89 18.29 0.69 21.19
N PRO A 90 17.96 1.31 22.35
CA PRO A 90 18.80 2.31 23.00
C PRO A 90 20.23 1.83 23.31
N ASP A 91 20.41 0.55 23.63
CA ASP A 91 21.69 -0.03 24.05
C ASP A 91 22.73 -0.11 22.91
N HIS A 92 22.28 0.04 21.66
CA HIS A 92 23.14 0.18 20.49
C HIS A 92 23.74 1.58 20.32
N TYR A 93 23.21 2.59 21.03
CA TYR A 93 23.70 3.96 20.92
C TYR A 93 24.74 4.29 22.00
N PRO A 94 25.81 5.05 21.66
CA PRO A 94 26.17 5.51 20.32
C PRO A 94 26.94 4.47 19.48
N ASP A 95 27.46 3.40 20.09
CA ASP A 95 28.45 2.50 19.50
C ASP A 95 28.36 1.03 19.98
N GLY A 96 27.17 0.59 20.41
CA GLY A 96 26.93 -0.81 20.77
C GLY A 96 27.58 -1.27 22.07
N ARG A 97 28.10 -0.35 22.90
CA ARG A 97 28.80 -0.73 24.13
C ARG A 97 27.91 -1.29 25.23
N LEU A 98 26.61 -0.99 25.21
CA LEU A 98 25.64 -1.44 26.21
C LEU A 98 24.89 -2.70 25.77
N ALA A 99 24.94 -3.01 24.47
CA ALA A 99 24.44 -4.22 23.84
C ALA A 99 25.31 -5.45 24.18
N TRP A 100 25.30 -5.81 25.47
CA TRP A 100 26.18 -6.84 26.05
C TRP A 100 25.95 -8.23 25.46
N TYR A 101 24.70 -8.54 25.10
CA TYR A 101 24.31 -9.83 24.55
C TYR A 101 24.86 -10.01 23.13
N GLU A 102 24.77 -8.99 22.28
CA GLU A 102 25.40 -9.01 20.96
C GLU A 102 26.93 -9.04 21.07
N ASN A 103 27.52 -8.27 21.99
CA ASN A 103 28.98 -8.33 22.21
C ASN A 103 29.43 -9.74 22.61
N PHE A 104 28.70 -10.38 23.52
CA PHE A 104 29.00 -11.73 24.00
C PHE A 104 28.84 -12.78 22.90
N THR A 105 27.72 -12.78 22.19
CA THR A 105 27.46 -13.77 21.12
C THR A 105 28.37 -13.60 19.91
N ARG A 106 28.85 -12.37 19.65
CA ARG A 106 29.79 -12.08 18.55
C ARG A 106 31.25 -12.37 18.89
N THR A 107 31.70 -12.08 20.11
CA THR A 107 33.14 -12.07 20.46
C THR A 107 33.52 -12.96 21.64
N GLY A 108 32.55 -13.53 22.35
CA GLY A 108 32.76 -14.26 23.61
C GLY A 108 32.97 -13.36 24.82
N SER A 109 32.94 -12.02 24.66
CA SER A 109 33.08 -11.02 25.73
C SER A 109 31.81 -10.19 25.84
N PRO A 110 31.26 -9.94 27.05
CA PRO A 110 30.09 -9.08 27.23
C PRO A 110 30.39 -7.58 27.02
N THR A 111 31.67 -7.22 26.87
CA THR A 111 32.12 -5.86 26.62
C THR A 111 32.72 -5.74 25.21
N GLY A 112 32.57 -4.57 24.61
CA GLY A 112 33.03 -4.28 23.26
C GLY A 112 32.27 -3.10 22.67
N THR A 113 32.45 -2.88 21.37
CA THR A 113 31.67 -1.92 20.57
C THR A 113 31.31 -2.56 19.25
N HIS A 114 30.17 -2.21 18.70
CA HIS A 114 29.77 -2.57 17.35
C HIS A 114 28.82 -1.52 16.78
N VAL A 115 28.73 -1.45 15.46
CA VAL A 115 27.81 -0.52 14.80
C VAL A 115 26.39 -1.03 14.91
N GLY A 116 25.49 -0.23 15.49
CA GLY A 116 24.05 -0.45 15.38
C GLY A 116 23.57 -0.27 13.95
N VAL A 117 22.44 -0.90 13.61
CA VAL A 117 21.80 -0.74 12.30
C VAL A 117 20.74 0.34 12.45
N ARG A 118 20.86 1.43 11.69
CA ARG A 118 19.87 2.53 11.69
C ARG A 118 18.56 2.13 11.03
#